data_AF-A0A964QQC4-F1
#
_entry.id   AF-A0A964QQC4-F1
#
_cell.length_a   1.000
_cell.length_b   1.000
_cell.length_c   1.000
_cell.angle_alpha   90.00
_cell.angle_beta   90.00
_cell.angle_gamma   90.00
#
_symmetry.space_group_name_H-M   'P 1'
#
loop_
_entity.id
_entity.type
_entity.pdbx_description
1 polymer ?
#
loop_
_entity_poly.entity_id
_entity_poly.type
_entity_poly.pdbx_seq_one_letter_code
_entity_poly.pdbx_strand_id
1 'polypeptide(L)'
;MYKIIGGDQREYGPVTADEIRQWIAEGRANGATQVQLEEGGDWKALASFPEFIEALAAQTPPLLTLPPQTNEESPEASLDNYIARSRTLDIGSCIARSWELLKEHFWLLVGASALVFAISLAIGFIPFVGQVASRVLSLALWGGLDWLFLKLVRGEPADIADIFAGFQVNFLQLVLGGIVTSALILLGLLLFILPGIYLMVAWLGFCPLLIMDKRLDFWPALELSRKVVTQNWWTIFGLFLLTLLIVIAGVLALGVGLFVALPLATGAMVYAYEDIFNSRSAKVS
;
A
#
# COMPACT_ATOMS: atom_id res chain seq x y z
N MET A 1 54.17 -4.74 2.39
CA MET A 1 53.43 -5.99 2.11
C MET A 1 52.24 -6.00 3.02
N TYR A 2 51.05 -6.25 2.51
CA TYR A 2 49.80 -6.00 3.21
C TYR A 2 49.25 -7.27 3.85
N LYS A 3 48.48 -7.13 4.94
CA LYS A 3 47.53 -8.13 5.42
C LYS A 3 46.12 -7.65 5.12
N ILE A 4 45.24 -8.55 4.70
CA ILE A 4 43.84 -8.26 4.41
C ILE A 4 42.94 -9.15 5.28
N ILE A 5 41.77 -8.64 5.64
CA ILE A 5 40.69 -9.45 6.22
C ILE A 5 39.68 -9.76 5.11
N GLY A 6 39.52 -11.04 4.77
CA GLY A 6 38.52 -11.48 3.80
C GLY A 6 37.09 -11.30 4.32
N GLY A 7 36.10 -11.38 3.42
CA GLY A 7 34.67 -11.32 3.80
C GLY A 7 34.21 -12.44 4.74
N ASP A 8 35.04 -13.47 4.92
CA ASP A 8 34.90 -14.59 5.85
C ASP A 8 35.55 -14.33 7.24
N GLN A 9 36.00 -13.10 7.50
CA GLN A 9 36.71 -12.69 8.72
C GLN A 9 38.05 -13.40 8.96
N ARG A 10 38.66 -14.00 7.94
CA ARG A 10 40.00 -14.59 8.05
C ARG A 10 41.08 -13.63 7.58
N GLU A 11 42.21 -13.64 8.27
CA GLU A 11 43.39 -12.85 7.92
C GLU A 11 44.20 -13.56 6.83
N TYR A 12 44.51 -12.85 5.76
CA TYR A 12 45.33 -13.31 4.65
C TYR A 12 46.54 -12.39 4.48
N GLY A 13 47.74 -12.95 4.46
CA GLY A 13 48.97 -12.21 4.19
C GLY A 13 50.24 -13.01 4.51
N PRO A 14 51.42 -12.48 4.12
CA PRO A 14 51.63 -11.19 3.46
C PRO A 14 51.31 -11.22 1.95
N VAL A 15 50.53 -10.24 1.48
CA VAL A 15 50.17 -10.06 0.06
C VAL A 15 50.74 -8.76 -0.49
N THR A 16 51.00 -8.72 -1.79
CA THR A 16 51.52 -7.54 -2.49
C THR A 16 50.40 -6.60 -2.94
N ALA A 17 50.73 -5.34 -3.26
CA ALA A 17 49.76 -4.39 -3.80
C ALA A 17 49.12 -4.87 -5.12
N ASP A 18 49.89 -5.61 -5.93
CA ASP A 18 49.43 -6.14 -7.21
C ASP A 18 48.42 -7.28 -7.02
N GLU A 19 48.62 -8.16 -6.03
CA GLU A 19 47.65 -9.19 -5.67
C GLU A 19 46.36 -8.59 -5.13
N ILE A 20 46.45 -7.53 -4.33
CA ILE A 20 45.26 -6.80 -3.86
C ILE A 20 44.52 -6.18 -5.04
N ARG A 21 45.21 -5.56 -6.01
CA ARG A 21 44.61 -5.06 -7.25
C ARG A 21 43.91 -6.15 -8.05
N GLN A 22 44.49 -7.34 -8.10
CA GLN A 22 43.87 -8.49 -8.74
C GLN A 22 42.61 -8.96 -8.00
N TRP A 23 42.63 -9.02 -6.67
CA TRP A 23 41.44 -9.37 -5.87
C TRP A 23 40.32 -8.33 -5.95
N ILE A 24 40.69 -7.06 -6.09
CA ILE A 24 39.77 -5.98 -6.45
C ILE A 24 39.17 -6.29 -7.83
N ALA A 25 39.98 -6.54 -8.86
CA ALA A 25 39.47 -6.87 -10.20
C ALA A 25 38.59 -8.14 -10.23
N GLU A 26 38.87 -9.12 -9.37
CA GLU A 26 38.11 -10.36 -9.21
C GLU A 26 36.83 -10.20 -8.36
N GLY A 27 36.55 -9.01 -7.80
CA GLY A 27 35.41 -8.74 -6.94
C GLY A 27 35.48 -9.38 -5.55
N ARG A 28 36.66 -9.87 -5.16
CA ARG A 28 36.92 -10.55 -3.88
C ARG A 28 37.26 -9.57 -2.75
N ALA A 29 37.75 -8.38 -3.08
CA ALA A 29 38.05 -7.30 -2.15
C ALA A 29 37.36 -6.01 -2.60
N ASN A 30 36.72 -5.29 -1.67
CA ASN A 30 35.97 -4.05 -1.94
C ASN A 30 36.47 -2.89 -1.06
N GLY A 31 35.92 -1.68 -1.25
CA GLY A 31 36.38 -0.49 -0.53
C GLY A 31 36.25 -0.55 0.99
N ALA A 32 35.37 -1.43 1.50
CA ALA A 32 35.16 -1.67 2.93
C ALA A 32 36.09 -2.75 3.51
N THR A 33 36.86 -3.44 2.68
CA THR A 33 37.78 -4.49 3.11
C THR A 33 38.93 -3.88 3.91
N GLN A 34 39.23 -4.46 5.07
CA GLN A 34 40.26 -3.92 5.97
C GLN A 34 41.64 -4.43 5.55
N VAL A 35 42.60 -3.50 5.46
CA VAL A 35 43.98 -3.76 5.06
C VAL A 35 44.95 -3.11 6.04
N GLN A 36 46.03 -3.83 6.34
CA GLN A 36 47.13 -3.39 7.18
C GLN A 36 48.43 -3.39 6.36
N LEU A 37 49.18 -2.28 6.34
CA LEU A 37 50.34 -2.07 5.45
C LEU A 37 51.64 -2.73 5.95
N GLU A 38 51.82 -2.87 7.28
CA GLU A 38 52.98 -3.48 7.94
C GLU A 38 52.57 -4.08 9.30
N GLU A 39 53.24 -5.15 9.76
CA GLU A 39 52.89 -5.87 11.00
C GLU A 39 52.96 -4.95 12.22
N GLY A 40 51.78 -4.56 12.74
CA GLY A 40 51.63 -3.66 13.89
C GLY A 40 50.97 -2.31 13.59
N GLY A 41 50.59 -2.02 12.34
CA GLY A 41 49.85 -0.80 11.98
C GLY A 41 48.34 -0.87 12.22
N ASP A 42 47.64 0.26 12.19
CA ASP A 42 46.18 0.28 12.28
C ASP A 42 45.52 -0.33 11.03
N TRP A 43 44.48 -1.13 11.24
CA TRP A 43 43.62 -1.62 10.17
C TRP A 43 42.88 -0.45 9.52
N LYS A 44 43.16 -0.20 8.25
CA LYS A 44 42.52 0.86 7.48
C LYS A 44 41.74 0.27 6.33
N ALA A 45 40.59 0.87 6.03
CA ALA A 45 39.79 0.44 4.89
C ALA A 45 40.58 0.62 3.60
N LEU A 46 40.46 -0.33 2.67
CA LEU A 46 41.12 -0.31 1.37
C LEU A 46 40.86 0.99 0.60
N ALA A 47 39.68 1.60 0.75
CA ALA A 47 39.32 2.89 0.16
C ALA A 47 40.12 4.10 0.68
N SER A 48 40.83 3.97 1.81
CA SER A 48 41.64 5.05 2.38
C SER A 48 43.04 5.19 1.74
N PHE A 49 43.43 4.22 0.90
CA PHE A 49 44.72 4.21 0.22
C PHE A 49 44.56 4.76 -1.21
N PRO A 50 45.27 5.84 -1.58
CA PRO A 50 45.14 6.45 -2.89
C PRO A 50 45.54 5.52 -4.05
N GLU A 51 46.45 4.57 -3.81
CA GLU A 51 46.89 3.58 -4.82
C GLU A 51 45.82 2.56 -5.25
N PHE A 52 44.73 2.40 -4.48
CA PHE A 52 43.65 1.46 -4.79
C PHE A 52 42.35 2.15 -5.24
N ILE A 53 42.28 3.49 -5.23
CA ILE A 53 41.09 4.25 -5.62
C ILE A 53 40.71 3.97 -7.07
N GLU A 54 41.68 3.91 -7.98
CA GLU A 54 41.43 3.67 -9.41
C GLU A 54 40.92 2.25 -9.67
N ALA A 55 41.52 1.26 -9.00
CA ALA A 55 41.10 -0.13 -9.11
C ALA A 55 39.72 -0.36 -8.46
N LEU A 56 39.41 0.34 -7.36
CA LEU A 56 38.09 0.37 -6.74
C LEU A 56 37.05 1.08 -7.62
N ALA A 57 37.43 2.18 -8.28
CA ALA A 57 36.57 2.90 -9.21
C ALA A 57 36.20 2.01 -10.41
N ALA A 58 37.14 1.21 -10.92
CA ALA A 58 36.90 0.22 -11.97
C ALA A 58 35.99 -0.95 -11.55
N GLN A 59 35.91 -1.23 -10.24
CA GLN A 59 34.95 -2.17 -9.65
C GLN A 59 33.56 -1.57 -9.44
N THR A 60 33.41 -0.24 -9.46
CA THR A 60 32.11 0.39 -9.36
C THR A 60 31.29 -0.05 -10.58
N PRO A 61 30.20 -0.81 -10.40
CA PRO A 61 29.22 -0.95 -11.46
C PRO A 61 28.77 0.47 -11.85
N PRO A 62 28.33 0.73 -13.10
CA PRO A 62 27.66 1.99 -13.41
C PRO A 62 26.62 2.24 -12.31
N LEU A 63 26.73 3.40 -11.66
CA LEU A 63 25.86 3.92 -10.59
C LEU A 63 24.60 3.09 -10.45
N LEU A 64 24.44 2.38 -9.33
CA LEU A 64 23.25 1.63 -8.94
C LEU A 64 22.00 2.15 -9.66
N THR A 65 21.76 1.63 -10.86
CA THR A 65 20.40 1.38 -11.26
C THR A 65 20.00 0.37 -10.21
N LEU A 66 19.10 0.80 -9.32
CA LEU A 66 18.35 -0.10 -8.48
C LEU A 66 18.11 -1.37 -9.31
N PRO A 67 18.34 -2.59 -8.77
CA PRO A 67 17.99 -3.81 -9.50
C PRO A 67 16.63 -3.53 -10.10
N PRO A 68 16.42 -3.73 -11.43
CA PRO A 68 15.17 -3.33 -12.06
C PRO A 68 14.10 -3.88 -11.15
N GLN A 69 13.37 -2.96 -10.49
CA GLN A 69 12.18 -3.32 -9.74
C GLN A 69 11.36 -3.94 -10.84
N THR A 70 11.42 -5.27 -10.90
CA THR A 70 10.87 -6.04 -11.98
C THR A 70 9.40 -5.84 -11.73
N ASN A 71 8.78 -4.99 -12.57
CA ASN A 71 7.47 -4.33 -12.45
C ASN A 71 7.49 -2.79 -12.29
N GLU A 72 8.49 -2.06 -12.79
CA GLU A 72 8.14 -0.81 -13.49
C GLU A 72 7.49 -1.17 -14.83
N GLU A 73 6.31 -1.80 -14.75
CA GLU A 73 5.36 -1.74 -15.85
C GLU A 73 5.21 -0.27 -16.20
N SER A 74 5.37 0.09 -17.47
CA SER A 74 5.03 1.44 -17.90
C SER A 74 3.66 1.80 -17.32
N PRO A 75 3.40 3.05 -16.90
CA PRO A 75 2.11 3.42 -16.33
C PRO A 75 0.92 2.99 -17.21
N GLU A 76 1.15 2.89 -18.52
CA GLU A 76 0.23 2.34 -19.51
C GLU A 76 0.07 0.81 -19.41
N ALA A 77 1.16 0.04 -19.33
CA ALA A 77 1.10 -1.41 -19.13
C ALA A 77 0.45 -1.79 -17.78
N SER A 78 0.71 -1.03 -16.71
CA SER A 78 0.06 -1.21 -15.41
C SER A 78 -1.46 -0.99 -15.50
N LEU A 79 -1.87 0.07 -16.20
CA LEU A 79 -3.29 0.39 -16.37
C LEU A 79 -4.00 -0.69 -17.19
N ASP A 80 -3.40 -1.16 -18.29
CA ASP A 80 -3.96 -2.21 -19.12
C ASP A 80 -4.16 -3.51 -18.33
N ASN A 81 -3.21 -3.84 -17.44
CA ASN A 81 -3.32 -4.97 -16.53
C ASN A 81 -4.44 -4.80 -15.52
N TYR A 82 -4.59 -3.62 -14.92
CA TYR A 82 -5.71 -3.34 -14.00
C TYR A 82 -7.07 -3.42 -14.72
N ILE A 83 -7.15 -2.95 -15.98
CA ILE A 83 -8.36 -3.05 -16.81
C ILE A 83 -8.65 -4.51 -17.20
N ALA A 84 -7.62 -5.30 -17.48
CA ALA A 84 -7.78 -6.72 -17.78
C ALA A 84 -8.32 -7.49 -16.55
N ARG A 85 -7.74 -7.25 -15.37
CA ARG A 85 -8.17 -7.88 -14.10
C ARG A 85 -9.55 -7.42 -13.65
N SER A 86 -9.87 -6.13 -13.83
CA SER A 86 -11.20 -5.64 -13.48
C SER A 86 -12.29 -6.33 -14.30
N ARG A 87 -12.05 -6.61 -15.59
CA ARG A 87 -13.02 -7.32 -16.45
C ARG A 87 -13.30 -8.76 -16.02
N THR A 88 -12.40 -9.40 -15.27
CA THR A 88 -12.60 -10.77 -14.75
C THR A 88 -13.10 -10.78 -13.30
N LEU A 89 -13.42 -9.62 -12.74
CA LEU A 89 -13.92 -9.49 -11.37
C LEU A 89 -15.25 -10.22 -11.19
N ASP A 90 -15.28 -11.19 -10.26
CA ASP A 90 -16.50 -11.87 -9.85
C ASP A 90 -17.02 -11.31 -8.52
N ILE A 91 -18.18 -10.64 -8.57
CA ILE A 91 -18.87 -10.05 -7.42
C ILE A 91 -19.20 -11.13 -6.37
N GLY A 92 -19.62 -12.31 -6.82
CA GLY A 92 -20.00 -13.42 -5.95
C GLY A 92 -18.83 -13.87 -5.09
N SER A 93 -17.66 -14.07 -5.70
CA SER A 93 -16.43 -14.43 -5.00
C SER A 93 -15.96 -13.35 -4.02
N CYS A 94 -16.16 -12.05 -4.33
CA CYS A 94 -15.76 -10.96 -3.42
C CYS A 94 -16.60 -10.99 -2.14
N ILE A 95 -17.92 -11.15 -2.26
CA ILE A 95 -18.83 -11.26 -1.13
C ILE A 95 -18.59 -12.54 -0.34
N ALA A 96 -18.42 -13.67 -1.02
CA ALA A 96 -18.16 -14.96 -0.37
C ALA A 96 -16.85 -14.94 0.42
N ARG A 97 -15.76 -14.43 -0.16
CA ARG A 97 -14.48 -14.28 0.56
C ARG A 97 -14.58 -13.29 1.72
N SER A 98 -15.30 -12.19 1.55
CA SER A 98 -15.57 -11.24 2.65
C SER A 98 -16.33 -11.91 3.80
N TRP A 99 -17.29 -12.78 3.49
CA TRP A 99 -18.02 -13.57 4.49
C TRP A 99 -17.12 -14.58 5.22
N GLU A 100 -16.21 -15.25 4.51
CA GLU A 100 -15.21 -16.13 5.14
C GLU A 100 -14.29 -15.34 6.07
N LEU A 101 -13.74 -14.21 5.60
CA LEU A 101 -12.90 -13.33 6.39
C LEU A 101 -13.62 -12.83 7.66
N LEU A 102 -14.90 -12.49 7.53
CA LEU A 102 -15.75 -12.10 8.65
C LEU A 102 -15.94 -13.22 9.67
N LYS A 103 -16.08 -14.47 9.23
CA LYS A 103 -16.18 -15.61 10.17
C LYS A 103 -14.85 -15.89 10.88
N GLU A 104 -13.74 -15.78 10.16
CA GLU A 104 -12.39 -16.03 10.71
C GLU A 104 -11.99 -14.97 11.74
N HIS A 105 -12.22 -13.69 11.42
CA HIS A 105 -11.82 -12.55 12.24
C HIS A 105 -13.01 -11.76 12.81
N PHE A 106 -14.09 -12.47 13.18
CA PHE A 106 -15.38 -11.86 13.55
C PHE A 106 -15.26 -10.74 14.57
N TRP A 107 -14.62 -11.00 15.71
CA TRP A 107 -14.54 -10.02 16.80
C TRP A 107 -13.69 -8.80 16.44
N LEU A 108 -12.61 -9.00 15.70
CA LEU A 108 -11.74 -7.92 15.26
C LEU A 108 -12.45 -7.03 14.25
N LEU A 109 -13.08 -7.62 13.23
CA LEU A 109 -13.75 -6.88 12.17
C LEU A 109 -15.00 -6.18 12.66
N VAL A 110 -15.87 -6.88 13.39
CA VAL A 110 -17.08 -6.27 13.97
C VAL A 110 -16.70 -5.21 15.01
N GLY A 111 -15.72 -5.49 15.86
CA GLY A 111 -15.24 -4.56 16.88
C GLY A 111 -14.63 -3.29 16.27
N ALA A 112 -13.75 -3.44 15.27
CA ALA A 112 -13.13 -2.32 14.57
C ALA A 112 -14.16 -1.47 13.81
N SER A 113 -15.05 -2.10 13.05
CA SER A 113 -16.13 -1.39 12.34
C SER A 113 -17.08 -0.68 13.30
N ALA A 114 -17.48 -1.34 14.40
CA ALA A 114 -18.33 -0.75 15.44
C ALA A 114 -17.66 0.45 16.10
N LEU A 115 -16.36 0.34 16.42
CA LEU A 115 -15.58 1.41 17.03
C LEU A 115 -15.46 2.62 16.09
N VAL A 116 -15.09 2.40 14.83
CA VAL A 116 -15.02 3.47 13.81
C VAL A 116 -16.39 4.14 13.62
N PHE A 117 -17.47 3.36 13.56
CA PHE A 117 -18.82 3.87 13.44
C PHE A 117 -19.25 4.69 14.66
N ALA A 118 -18.99 4.20 15.87
CA ALA A 118 -19.32 4.89 17.12
C ALA A 118 -18.54 6.20 17.28
N ILE A 119 -17.24 6.19 16.96
CA ILE A 119 -16.41 7.40 16.96
C ILE A 119 -16.95 8.40 15.93
N SER A 120 -17.21 7.95 14.70
CA SER A 120 -17.79 8.80 13.64
C SER A 120 -19.12 9.43 14.05
N LEU A 121 -20.00 8.67 14.71
CA LEU A 121 -21.26 9.19 15.26
C LEU A 121 -21.01 10.23 16.35
N ALA A 122 -20.16 9.93 17.34
CA ALA A 122 -19.87 10.83 18.46
C ALA A 122 -19.33 12.18 17.99
N ILE A 123 -18.43 12.16 16.99
CA ILE A 123 -17.87 13.36 16.39
C ILE A 123 -18.97 14.23 15.74
N GLY A 124 -19.98 13.61 15.11
CA GLY A 124 -21.08 14.32 14.46
C GLY A 124 -21.96 15.16 15.39
N PHE A 125 -21.90 14.94 16.71
CA PHE A 125 -22.65 15.71 17.70
C PHE A 125 -21.98 17.04 18.10
N ILE A 126 -20.77 17.33 17.63
CA ILE A 126 -20.02 18.55 18.00
C ILE A 126 -20.27 19.68 16.98
N PRO A 127 -21.03 20.75 17.32
CA PRO A 127 -21.38 21.80 16.36
C PRO A 127 -20.23 22.78 16.02
N PHE A 128 -20.32 23.38 14.82
CA PHE A 128 -19.54 24.51 14.26
C PHE A 128 -18.01 24.38 14.15
N VAL A 129 -17.27 24.12 15.23
CA VAL A 129 -15.80 23.92 15.18
C VAL A 129 -15.45 22.47 14.83
N GLY A 130 -16.38 21.56 15.13
CA GLY A 130 -16.28 20.13 14.82
C GLY A 130 -16.48 19.77 13.36
N GLN A 131 -17.17 20.55 12.52
CA GLN A 131 -17.65 20.03 11.22
C GLN A 131 -16.58 19.82 10.15
N VAL A 132 -15.50 20.59 10.16
CA VAL A 132 -14.37 20.36 9.24
C VAL A 132 -13.43 19.32 9.83
N ALA A 133 -13.08 19.48 11.11
CA ALA A 133 -12.25 18.52 11.85
C ALA A 133 -12.88 17.12 11.86
N SER A 134 -14.21 17.02 11.92
CA SER A 134 -14.96 15.77 11.93
C SER A 134 -14.84 15.02 10.62
N ARG A 135 -14.91 15.75 9.50
CA ARG A 135 -14.78 15.17 8.17
C ARG A 135 -13.38 14.64 7.97
N VAL A 136 -12.37 15.42 8.35
CA VAL A 136 -10.95 14.99 8.31
C VAL A 136 -10.73 13.75 9.17
N LEU A 137 -11.23 13.76 10.41
CA LEU A 137 -11.11 12.65 11.35
C LEU A 137 -11.81 11.39 10.85
N SER A 138 -13.01 11.54 10.27
CA SER A 138 -13.76 10.44 9.67
C SER A 138 -13.02 9.84 8.48
N LEU A 139 -12.50 10.66 7.56
CA LEU A 139 -11.75 10.17 6.39
C LEU A 139 -10.55 9.31 6.79
N ALA A 140 -9.81 9.75 7.81
CA ALA A 140 -8.68 9.00 8.33
C ALA A 140 -9.09 7.69 9.01
N LEU A 141 -10.20 7.67 9.78
CA LEU A 141 -10.70 6.46 10.41
C LEU A 141 -11.23 5.43 9.41
N TRP A 142 -11.96 5.87 8.39
CA TRP A 142 -12.47 4.98 7.34
C TRP A 142 -11.33 4.44 6.48
N GLY A 143 -10.34 5.27 6.11
CA GLY A 143 -9.13 4.78 5.43
C GLY A 143 -8.32 3.80 6.28
N GLY A 144 -8.18 4.06 7.58
CA GLY A 144 -7.54 3.12 8.51
C GLY A 144 -8.31 1.81 8.67
N LEU A 145 -9.65 1.85 8.63
CA LEU A 145 -10.47 0.64 8.59
C LEU A 145 -10.19 -0.15 7.31
N ASP A 146 -10.20 0.49 6.14
CA ASP A 146 -9.88 -0.15 4.86
C ASP A 146 -8.48 -0.78 4.88
N TRP A 147 -7.51 -0.11 5.52
CA TRP A 147 -6.15 -0.63 5.73
C TRP A 147 -6.11 -1.88 6.61
N LEU A 148 -6.84 -1.90 7.72
CA LEU A 148 -6.97 -3.09 8.58
C LEU A 148 -7.55 -4.28 7.80
N PHE A 149 -8.60 -4.04 7.01
CA PHE A 149 -9.17 -5.07 6.14
C PHE A 149 -8.17 -5.55 5.10
N LEU A 150 -7.41 -4.64 4.49
CA LEU A 150 -6.41 -4.97 3.47
C LEU A 150 -5.32 -5.89 4.04
N LYS A 151 -4.83 -5.61 5.25
CA LYS A 151 -3.89 -6.49 5.96
C LYS A 151 -4.44 -7.89 6.16
N LEU A 152 -5.68 -8.01 6.66
CA LEU A 152 -6.31 -9.31 6.88
C LEU A 152 -6.55 -10.07 5.56
N VAL A 153 -6.97 -9.38 4.51
CA VAL A 153 -7.13 -9.97 3.16
C VAL A 153 -5.80 -10.55 2.64
N ARG A 154 -4.67 -9.93 2.99
CA ARG A 154 -3.32 -10.39 2.65
C ARG A 154 -2.76 -11.47 3.58
N GLY A 155 -3.47 -11.79 4.66
CA GLY A 155 -2.98 -12.70 5.69
C GLY A 155 -1.88 -12.10 6.58
N GLU A 156 -1.76 -10.77 6.60
CA GLU A 156 -0.86 -10.06 7.49
C GLU A 156 -1.48 -9.93 8.90
N PRO A 157 -0.67 -9.90 9.97
CA PRO A 157 -1.19 -9.64 11.31
C PRO A 157 -1.78 -8.23 11.38
N ALA A 158 -3.06 -8.14 11.75
CA ALA A 158 -3.78 -6.89 11.95
C ALA A 158 -4.27 -6.77 13.39
N ASP A 159 -4.24 -5.55 13.92
CA ASP A 159 -4.72 -5.20 15.25
C ASP A 159 -5.75 -4.06 15.15
N ILE A 160 -6.59 -3.88 16.17
CA ILE A 160 -7.53 -2.77 16.27
C ILE A 160 -6.81 -1.43 16.12
N ALA A 161 -5.55 -1.32 16.57
CA ALA A 161 -4.74 -0.12 16.42
C ALA A 161 -4.54 0.30 14.94
N ASP A 162 -4.64 -0.64 13.98
CA ASP A 162 -4.50 -0.34 12.55
C ASP A 162 -5.61 0.57 12.02
N ILE A 163 -6.77 0.69 12.68
CA ILE A 163 -7.80 1.68 12.30
C ILE A 163 -7.29 3.12 12.41
N PHE A 164 -6.21 3.35 13.17
CA PHE A 164 -5.56 4.65 13.29
C PHE A 164 -4.41 4.83 12.29
N ALA A 165 -4.11 3.83 11.46
CA ALA A 165 -3.06 3.95 10.43
C ALA A 165 -3.35 5.07 9.43
N GLY A 166 -4.62 5.40 9.18
CA GLY A 166 -5.00 6.53 8.32
C GLY A 166 -4.52 7.89 8.83
N PHE A 167 -4.17 8.04 10.12
CA PHE A 167 -3.54 9.25 10.67
C PHE A 167 -2.04 9.34 10.43
N GLN A 168 -1.41 8.22 10.08
CA GLN A 168 0.05 8.10 9.98
C GLN A 168 0.49 7.93 8.52
N VAL A 169 -0.26 7.14 7.75
CA VAL A 169 0.07 6.76 6.38
C VAL A 169 -0.55 7.75 5.40
N ASN A 170 0.31 8.54 4.74
CA ASN A 170 -0.09 9.49 3.69
C ASN A 170 -1.27 10.38 4.10
N PHE A 171 -1.35 10.75 5.39
CA PHE A 171 -2.49 11.46 5.99
C PHE A 171 -2.90 12.70 5.19
N LEU A 172 -1.93 13.53 4.79
CA LEU A 172 -2.21 14.73 4.00
C LEU A 172 -2.89 14.39 2.66
N GLN A 173 -2.39 13.37 1.96
CA GLN A 173 -2.97 12.93 0.68
C GLN A 173 -4.36 12.33 0.86
N LEU A 174 -4.58 11.58 1.95
CA LEU A 174 -5.88 11.02 2.29
C LEU A 174 -6.91 12.11 2.58
N VAL A 175 -6.50 13.15 3.33
CA VAL A 175 -7.35 14.31 3.64
C VAL A 175 -7.63 15.15 2.40
N LEU A 176 -6.60 15.50 1.62
CA LEU A 176 -6.77 16.26 0.37
C LEU A 176 -7.65 15.48 -0.61
N GLY A 177 -7.39 14.19 -0.79
CA GLY A 177 -8.19 13.30 -1.62
C GLY A 177 -9.64 13.25 -1.16
N GLY A 178 -9.89 13.06 0.13
CA GLY A 178 -11.25 13.05 0.67
C GLY A 178 -11.98 14.38 0.49
N ILE A 179 -11.32 15.52 0.72
CA ILE A 179 -11.91 16.86 0.52
C ILE A 179 -12.25 17.06 -0.96
N VAL A 180 -11.30 16.84 -1.87
CA VAL A 180 -11.51 17.01 -3.32
C VAL A 180 -12.60 16.06 -3.83
N THR A 181 -12.55 14.78 -3.43
CA THR A 181 -13.55 13.77 -3.78
C THR A 181 -14.94 14.20 -3.31
N SER A 182 -15.07 14.61 -2.05
CA SER A 182 -16.37 15.01 -1.48
C SER A 182 -16.93 16.26 -2.17
N ALA A 183 -16.09 17.25 -2.48
CA ALA A 183 -16.51 18.46 -3.19
C ALA A 183 -16.96 18.16 -4.62
N LEU A 184 -16.24 17.30 -5.35
CA LEU A 184 -16.58 16.92 -6.72
C LEU A 184 -17.83 16.03 -6.78
N ILE A 185 -18.00 15.09 -5.84
CA ILE A 185 -19.23 14.31 -5.72
C ILE A 185 -20.42 15.23 -5.40
N LEU A 186 -20.27 16.16 -4.45
CA LEU A 186 -21.34 17.10 -4.09
C LEU A 186 -21.71 17.99 -5.29
N LEU A 187 -20.72 18.57 -5.96
CA LEU A 187 -20.93 19.37 -7.17
C LEU A 187 -21.60 18.55 -8.28
N GLY A 188 -21.15 17.31 -8.47
CA GLY A 188 -21.75 16.35 -9.39
C GLY A 188 -23.23 16.17 -9.08
N LEU A 189 -23.56 15.76 -7.85
CA LEU A 189 -24.93 15.53 -7.40
C LEU A 189 -25.83 16.78 -7.51
N LEU A 190 -25.30 17.98 -7.25
CA LEU A 190 -26.03 19.25 -7.32
C LEU A 190 -26.35 19.67 -8.76
N LEU A 191 -25.40 19.52 -9.69
CA LEU A 191 -25.62 19.85 -11.09
C LEU A 191 -26.49 18.79 -11.78
N PHE A 192 -26.14 17.51 -11.60
CA PHE A 192 -26.84 16.37 -12.18
C PHE A 192 -26.62 15.08 -11.34
N ILE A 193 -27.70 14.43 -10.93
CA ILE A 193 -27.67 13.23 -10.09
C ILE A 193 -26.75 12.13 -10.66
N LEU A 194 -26.79 11.91 -11.98
CA LEU A 194 -26.04 10.83 -12.65
C LEU A 194 -24.51 11.00 -12.56
N PRO A 195 -23.90 12.15 -12.94
CA PRO A 195 -22.49 12.42 -12.69
C PRO A 195 -22.07 12.26 -11.23
N GLY A 196 -22.89 12.69 -10.28
CA GLY A 196 -22.60 12.54 -8.85
C GLY A 196 -22.48 11.08 -8.41
N ILE A 197 -23.43 10.23 -8.82
CA ILE A 197 -23.39 8.78 -8.56
C ILE A 197 -22.16 8.14 -9.22
N TYR A 198 -21.84 8.54 -10.45
CA TYR A 198 -20.66 8.05 -11.15
C TYR A 198 -19.36 8.35 -10.38
N LEU A 199 -19.18 9.59 -9.92
CA LEU A 199 -18.00 9.98 -9.15
C LEU A 199 -17.93 9.27 -7.79
N MET A 200 -19.08 9.05 -7.16
CA MET A 200 -19.14 8.30 -5.89
C MET A 200 -18.60 6.88 -6.06
N VAL A 201 -19.09 6.15 -7.07
CA VAL A 201 -18.66 4.78 -7.36
C VAL A 201 -17.21 4.74 -7.85
N ALA A 202 -16.80 5.75 -8.63
CA ALA A 202 -15.45 5.84 -9.16
C ALA A 202 -14.38 6.07 -8.09
N TRP A 203 -14.71 6.67 -6.95
CA TRP A 203 -13.69 7.12 -5.99
C TRP A 203 -13.85 6.59 -4.56
N LEU A 204 -15.07 6.36 -4.08
CA LEU A 204 -15.32 6.12 -2.65
C LEU A 204 -14.71 4.80 -2.13
N GLY A 205 -14.58 3.78 -2.99
CA GLY A 205 -14.05 2.46 -2.60
C GLY A 205 -12.55 2.29 -2.81
N PHE A 206 -12.01 2.76 -3.94
CA PHE A 206 -10.62 2.44 -4.31
C PHE A 206 -9.63 3.57 -4.04
N CYS A 207 -10.06 4.83 -4.04
CA CYS A 207 -9.16 5.97 -3.81
C CYS A 207 -8.42 5.92 -2.45
N PRO A 208 -9.09 5.71 -1.30
CA PRO A 208 -8.38 5.63 -0.01
C PRO A 208 -7.36 4.48 0.02
N LEU A 209 -7.73 3.32 -0.54
CA LEU A 209 -6.85 2.16 -0.66
C LEU A 209 -5.64 2.46 -1.55
N LEU A 210 -5.81 3.08 -2.72
CA LEU A 210 -4.71 3.47 -3.61
C LEU A 210 -3.73 4.46 -2.95
N ILE A 211 -4.25 5.43 -2.19
CA ILE A 211 -3.41 6.41 -1.48
C ILE A 211 -2.58 5.72 -0.38
N MET A 212 -3.16 4.76 0.34
CA MET A 212 -2.49 4.09 1.45
C MET A 212 -1.56 2.95 1.01
N ASP A 213 -2.04 2.09 0.12
CA ASP A 213 -1.36 0.88 -0.36
C ASP A 213 -0.28 1.21 -1.40
N LYS A 214 -0.64 1.96 -2.45
CA LYS A 214 0.28 2.33 -3.53
C LYS A 214 1.03 3.63 -3.26
N ARG A 215 0.78 4.28 -2.11
CA ARG A 215 1.40 5.55 -1.70
C ARG A 215 1.27 6.67 -2.74
N LEU A 216 0.20 6.63 -3.53
CA LEU A 216 -0.06 7.61 -4.57
C LEU A 216 -0.50 8.94 -3.96
N ASP A 217 -0.17 10.03 -4.66
CA ASP A 217 -0.79 11.32 -4.42
C ASP A 217 -2.30 11.27 -4.74
N PHE A 218 -3.07 12.17 -4.14
CA PHE A 218 -4.53 12.13 -4.23
C PHE A 218 -5.04 12.20 -5.69
N TRP A 219 -4.44 13.04 -6.52
CA TRP A 219 -4.92 13.25 -7.89
C TRP A 219 -4.64 12.04 -8.81
N PRO A 220 -3.41 11.50 -8.87
CA PRO A 220 -3.15 10.23 -9.56
C PRO A 220 -4.05 9.09 -9.08
N ALA A 221 -4.31 8.98 -7.77
CA ALA A 221 -5.21 7.96 -7.22
C ALA A 221 -6.65 8.10 -7.76
N LEU A 222 -7.17 9.32 -7.81
CA LEU A 222 -8.50 9.61 -8.36
C LEU A 222 -8.58 9.30 -9.86
N GLU A 223 -7.56 9.67 -10.63
CA GLU A 223 -7.52 9.40 -12.06
C GLU A 223 -7.41 7.90 -12.35
N LEU A 224 -6.53 7.19 -11.65
CA LEU A 224 -6.32 5.76 -11.80
C LEU A 224 -7.61 5.00 -11.46
N SER A 225 -8.21 5.30 -10.31
CA SER A 225 -9.48 4.72 -9.88
C SER A 225 -10.58 4.95 -10.94
N ARG A 226 -10.74 6.20 -11.40
CA ARG A 226 -11.73 6.54 -12.43
C ARG A 226 -11.49 5.79 -13.75
N LYS A 227 -10.24 5.73 -14.23
CA LYS A 227 -9.89 5.06 -15.50
C LYS A 227 -10.26 3.58 -15.42
N VAL A 228 -9.92 2.90 -14.33
CA VAL A 228 -10.25 1.48 -14.13
C VAL A 228 -11.75 1.26 -13.98
N VAL A 229 -12.43 2.09 -13.17
CA VAL A 229 -13.89 1.96 -12.92
C VAL A 229 -14.70 2.19 -14.18
N THR A 230 -14.30 3.14 -15.03
CA THR A 230 -15.03 3.47 -16.27
C THR A 230 -15.07 2.29 -17.24
N GLN A 231 -13.99 1.53 -17.32
CA GLN A 231 -13.90 0.37 -18.23
C GLN A 231 -14.78 -0.79 -17.78
N ASN A 232 -15.02 -0.92 -16.46
CA ASN A 232 -15.85 -1.97 -15.89
C ASN A 232 -16.97 -1.41 -15.01
N TRP A 233 -17.63 -0.37 -15.51
CA TRP A 233 -18.61 0.42 -14.76
C TRP A 233 -19.71 -0.45 -14.15
N TRP A 234 -20.33 -1.32 -14.94
CA TRP A 234 -21.49 -2.10 -14.51
C TRP A 234 -21.18 -3.10 -13.39
N THR A 235 -20.02 -3.73 -13.43
CA THR A 235 -19.63 -4.71 -12.41
C THR A 235 -19.30 -4.02 -11.09
N ILE A 236 -18.54 -2.92 -11.14
CA ILE A 236 -18.19 -2.16 -9.94
C ILE A 236 -19.43 -1.47 -9.37
N PHE A 237 -20.27 -0.86 -10.22
CA PHE A 237 -21.56 -0.33 -9.81
C PHE A 237 -22.45 -1.41 -9.18
N GLY A 238 -22.50 -2.60 -9.78
CA GLY A 238 -23.25 -3.75 -9.24
C GLY A 238 -22.75 -4.19 -7.87
N LEU A 239 -21.44 -4.19 -7.64
CA LEU A 239 -20.84 -4.46 -6.33
C LEU A 239 -21.21 -3.38 -5.30
N PHE A 240 -21.13 -2.09 -5.67
CA PHE A 240 -21.58 -0.98 -4.83
C PHE A 240 -23.06 -1.08 -4.49
N LEU A 241 -23.90 -1.41 -5.46
CA LEU A 241 -25.33 -1.57 -5.26
C LEU A 241 -25.63 -2.77 -4.34
N LEU A 242 -24.95 -3.90 -4.54
CA LEU A 242 -25.14 -5.09 -3.73
C LEU A 242 -24.72 -4.85 -2.27
N THR A 243 -23.55 -4.26 -2.06
CA THR A 243 -23.07 -3.90 -0.72
C THR A 243 -23.98 -2.86 -0.05
N LEU A 244 -24.51 -1.89 -0.81
CA LEU A 244 -25.53 -0.95 -0.32
C LEU A 244 -26.81 -1.68 0.13
N LEU A 245 -27.32 -2.63 -0.66
CA LEU A 245 -28.51 -3.42 -0.31
C LEU A 245 -28.27 -4.27 0.95
N ILE A 246 -27.08 -4.84 1.12
CA ILE A 246 -26.68 -5.58 2.32
C ILE A 246 -26.71 -4.65 3.55
N VAL A 247 -26.15 -3.44 3.43
CA VAL A 247 -26.18 -2.45 4.51
C VAL A 247 -27.61 -2.02 4.85
N ILE A 248 -28.45 -1.76 3.85
CA ILE A 248 -29.88 -1.44 4.05
C ILE A 248 -30.60 -2.59 4.76
N ALA A 249 -30.40 -3.84 4.32
CA ALA A 249 -30.96 -5.00 4.99
C ALA A 249 -30.48 -5.11 6.45
N GLY A 250 -29.21 -4.80 6.71
CA GLY A 250 -28.64 -4.74 8.06
C GLY A 250 -29.31 -3.67 8.95
N VAL A 251 -29.64 -2.50 8.39
CA VAL A 251 -30.41 -1.46 9.08
C VAL A 251 -31.84 -1.93 9.37
N LEU A 252 -32.51 -2.52 8.38
CA LEU A 252 -33.88 -3.04 8.52
C LEU A 252 -33.97 -4.19 9.54
N ALA A 253 -32.88 -4.93 9.76
CA ALA A 253 -32.73 -5.92 10.82
C ALA A 253 -32.47 -5.26 12.20
N LEU A 254 -33.22 -4.21 12.53
CA LEU A 254 -33.19 -3.46 13.80
C LEU A 254 -31.82 -2.91 14.20
N GLY A 255 -30.96 -2.61 13.22
CA GLY A 255 -29.60 -2.11 13.44
C GLY A 255 -28.59 -3.13 13.96
N VAL A 256 -29.02 -4.29 14.48
CA VAL A 256 -28.09 -5.39 14.87
C VAL A 256 -27.41 -5.96 13.63
N GLY A 257 -28.14 -6.07 12.52
CA GLY A 257 -27.57 -6.50 11.24
C GLY A 257 -26.51 -5.55 10.68
N LEU A 258 -26.49 -4.27 11.10
CA LEU A 258 -25.51 -3.29 10.63
C LEU A 258 -24.08 -3.68 11.03
N PHE A 259 -23.90 -4.25 12.22
CA PHE A 259 -22.59 -4.68 12.72
C PHE A 259 -21.96 -5.81 11.92
N VAL A 260 -22.78 -6.59 11.20
CA VAL A 260 -22.33 -7.65 10.29
C VAL A 260 -22.26 -7.14 8.85
N ALA A 261 -23.22 -6.30 8.47
CA ALA A 261 -23.34 -5.77 7.11
C ALA A 261 -22.19 -4.81 6.75
N LEU A 262 -21.77 -3.94 7.68
CA LEU A 262 -20.66 -3.01 7.46
C LEU A 262 -19.34 -3.74 7.15
N PRO A 263 -18.84 -4.65 8.02
CA PRO A 263 -17.60 -5.34 7.73
C PRO A 263 -17.69 -6.24 6.49
N LEU A 264 -18.86 -6.85 6.23
CA LEU A 264 -19.08 -7.62 5.01
C LEU A 264 -18.98 -6.74 3.74
N ALA A 265 -19.56 -5.55 3.77
CA ALA A 265 -19.51 -4.59 2.67
C ALA A 265 -18.09 -4.05 2.43
N THR A 266 -17.41 -3.64 3.51
CA THR A 266 -16.02 -3.16 3.44
C THR A 266 -15.08 -4.25 2.92
N GLY A 267 -15.14 -5.47 3.47
CA GLY A 267 -14.30 -6.57 3.01
C GLY A 267 -14.53 -6.93 1.54
N ALA A 268 -15.76 -6.83 1.03
CA ALA A 268 -16.05 -7.10 -0.38
C ALA A 268 -15.41 -6.05 -1.29
N MET A 269 -15.40 -4.78 -0.89
CA MET A 269 -14.70 -3.71 -1.61
C MET A 269 -13.18 -3.90 -1.59
N VAL A 270 -12.62 -4.31 -0.44
CA VAL A 270 -11.18 -4.56 -0.31
C VAL A 270 -10.74 -5.79 -1.12
N TYR A 271 -11.54 -6.86 -1.17
CA TYR A 271 -11.25 -7.98 -2.08
C TYR A 271 -11.33 -7.58 -3.56
N ALA A 272 -12.30 -6.73 -3.93
CA ALA A 272 -12.39 -6.21 -5.28
C ALA A 272 -11.19 -5.32 -5.62
N TYR A 273 -10.73 -4.49 -4.69
CA TYR A 273 -9.50 -3.73 -4.82
C TYR A 273 -8.29 -4.64 -5.01
N GLU A 274 -8.13 -5.66 -4.18
CA GLU A 274 -6.98 -6.57 -4.23
C GLU A 274 -6.93 -7.36 -5.54
N ASP A 275 -8.06 -7.87 -6.03
CA ASP A 275 -8.13 -8.58 -7.31
C ASP A 275 -7.83 -7.67 -8.52
N ILE A 276 -8.15 -6.37 -8.43
CA ILE A 276 -7.92 -5.40 -9.51
C ILE A 276 -6.48 -4.91 -9.51
N PHE A 277 -5.99 -4.42 -8.37
CA PHE A 277 -4.76 -3.62 -8.27
C PHE A 277 -3.54 -4.39 -7.77
N ASN A 278 -3.74 -5.60 -7.25
CA ASN A 278 -2.65 -6.45 -6.80
C ASN A 278 -2.68 -7.78 -7.55
N SER A 279 -1.49 -8.26 -7.88
CA SER A 279 -1.35 -9.58 -8.48
C SER A 279 -1.76 -10.57 -7.41
N ARG A 280 -2.78 -11.40 -7.68
CA ARG A 280 -3.19 -12.48 -6.76
C ARG A 280 -1.93 -13.25 -6.41
N SER A 281 -1.35 -13.01 -5.23
CA SER A 281 -0.18 -13.76 -4.78
C SER A 281 -0.69 -15.19 -4.72
N ALA A 282 -0.19 -16.01 -5.63
CA ALA A 282 -0.50 -17.42 -5.64
C ALA A 282 -0.19 -17.89 -4.23
N LYS A 283 -1.25 -18.22 -3.46
CA LYS A 283 -1.09 -18.97 -2.22
C LYS A 283 -0.35 -20.23 -2.66
N VAL A 284 0.96 -20.24 -2.44
CA VAL A 284 1.76 -21.45 -2.50
C VAL A 284 1.14 -22.36 -1.46
N SER A 285 0.64 -23.48 -1.98
CA SER A 285 -0.01 -24.60 -1.31
C SER A 285 0.53 -24.91 0.08
#